data_AF-A0A9X5H736-F1
#
_entry.id   AF-A0A9X5H736-F1
#
_cell.length_a   1.000
_cell.length_b   1.000
_cell.length_c   1.000
_cell.angle_alpha   90.00
_cell.angle_beta   90.00
_cell.angle_gamma   90.00
#
_symmetry.space_group_name_H-M   'P 1'
#
loop_
_entity.id
_entity.type
_entity.pdbx_description
1 polymer ?
#
loop_
_entity_poly.entity_id
_entity_poly.type
_entity_poly.pdbx_seq_one_letter_code
_entity_poly.pdbx_strand_id
1 'polypeptide(L)'
;MTVSRRCQMSKKDTALFWDTAHRYLDHYLKVIRQVSRHTIDSYRDCLNSFINYLDEVGHVSRKTISFHNFEKETLKRYQSWMVTERSLAPKTCNLRMTAIRALLEYAAQEYLWIMPFYTDAW
;
A
#
# COMPACT_ATOMS: atom_id res chain seq x y z
N MET A 1 -3.27 -22.09 26.40
CA MET A 1 -4.13 -21.97 25.20
C MET A 1 -4.35 -20.48 24.92
N THR A 2 -3.45 -19.83 24.17
CA THR A 2 -3.52 -18.37 23.95
C THR A 2 -3.10 -17.97 22.53
N VAL A 3 -3.45 -18.79 21.54
CA VAL A 3 -3.14 -18.55 20.11
C VAL A 3 -4.35 -17.95 19.36
N SER A 4 -5.54 -17.94 19.96
CA SER A 4 -6.79 -17.73 19.22
C SER A 4 -7.11 -16.27 18.84
N ARG A 5 -6.68 -15.26 19.61
CA ARG A 5 -7.06 -13.85 19.35
C ARG A 5 -6.14 -13.13 18.36
N ARG A 6 -4.84 -13.42 18.38
CA ARG A 6 -3.83 -12.77 17.49
C ARG A 6 -4.02 -13.16 16.02
N CYS A 7 -4.43 -14.40 15.76
CA CYS A 7 -4.64 -14.92 14.41
C CYS A 7 -5.96 -14.41 13.76
N GLN A 8 -6.94 -14.00 14.59
CA GLN A 8 -8.22 -13.44 14.11
C GLN A 8 -8.16 -11.95 13.79
N MET A 9 -7.32 -11.17 14.48
CA MET A 9 -7.06 -9.76 14.15
C MET A 9 -6.41 -9.65 12.76
N SER A 10 -5.35 -10.43 12.52
CA SER A 10 -4.60 -10.44 11.25
C SER A 10 -5.46 -10.66 9.99
N LYS A 11 -6.48 -11.52 10.04
CA LYS A 11 -7.36 -11.79 8.88
C LYS A 11 -8.28 -10.61 8.55
N LYS A 12 -8.81 -9.93 9.56
CA LYS A 12 -9.67 -8.76 9.37
C LYS A 12 -8.88 -7.57 8.83
N ASP A 13 -7.69 -7.33 9.37
CA ASP A 13 -6.81 -6.24 8.94
C ASP A 13 -6.34 -6.45 7.49
N THR A 14 -6.07 -7.70 7.12
CA THR A 14 -5.74 -8.07 5.73
C THR A 14 -6.93 -7.82 4.80
N ALA A 15 -8.12 -8.31 5.15
CA ALA A 15 -9.31 -8.10 4.33
C ALA A 15 -9.64 -6.62 4.16
N LEU A 16 -9.48 -5.83 5.23
CA LEU A 16 -9.68 -4.40 5.23
C LEU A 16 -8.75 -3.69 4.25
N PHE A 17 -7.46 -4.06 4.23
CA PHE A 17 -6.50 -3.49 3.27
C PHE A 17 -6.93 -3.77 1.81
N TRP A 18 -7.21 -5.03 1.48
CA TRP A 18 -7.54 -5.41 0.10
C TRP A 18 -8.86 -4.80 -0.38
N ASP A 19 -9.88 -4.75 0.47
CA ASP A 19 -11.15 -4.10 0.16
C ASP A 19 -10.98 -2.59 -0.03
N THR A 20 -10.18 -1.94 0.81
CA THR A 20 -9.88 -0.51 0.69
C THR A 20 -9.11 -0.20 -0.60
N ALA A 21 -8.11 -1.01 -0.94
CA ALA A 21 -7.34 -0.83 -2.18
C ALA A 21 -8.21 -1.04 -3.43
N HIS A 22 -9.11 -2.02 -3.42
CA HIS A 22 -10.06 -2.24 -4.50
C HIS A 22 -11.05 -1.06 -4.63
N ARG A 23 -11.66 -0.61 -3.52
CA ARG A 23 -12.56 0.56 -3.51
C ARG A 23 -11.84 1.83 -3.98
N TYR A 24 -10.60 2.03 -3.56
CA TYR A 24 -9.77 3.15 -3.99
C TYR A 24 -9.62 3.18 -5.52
N LEU A 25 -9.18 2.07 -6.13
CA LEU A 25 -8.94 2.00 -7.57
C LEU A 25 -10.23 2.02 -8.39
N ASP A 26 -11.20 1.18 -8.04
CA ASP A 26 -12.35 0.88 -8.91
C ASP A 26 -13.59 1.74 -8.63
N HIS A 27 -13.63 2.42 -7.49
CA HIS A 27 -14.68 3.37 -7.17
C HIS A 27 -14.16 4.79 -7.00
N TYR A 28 -13.21 5.03 -6.09
CA TYR A 28 -12.76 6.40 -5.82
C TYR A 28 -12.05 7.03 -7.03
N LEU A 29 -11.00 6.41 -7.56
CA LEU A 29 -10.29 6.95 -8.72
C LEU A 29 -11.19 6.97 -9.98
N LYS A 30 -11.92 5.89 -10.22
CA LYS A 30 -12.73 5.71 -11.43
C LYS A 30 -14.00 6.56 -11.47
N VAL A 31 -14.78 6.56 -10.38
CA VAL A 31 -16.13 7.13 -10.36
C VAL A 31 -16.15 8.51 -9.72
N ILE A 32 -15.43 8.69 -8.60
CA ILE A 32 -15.43 9.95 -7.84
C ILE A 32 -14.45 10.95 -8.47
N ARG A 33 -13.19 10.53 -8.70
CA ARG A 33 -12.15 11.39 -9.29
C ARG A 33 -12.17 11.40 -10.82
N GLN A 34 -12.84 10.44 -11.44
CA GLN A 34 -12.98 10.28 -12.89
C GLN A 34 -11.64 10.38 -13.66
N VAL A 35 -10.57 9.84 -13.07
CA VAL A 35 -9.26 9.82 -13.76
C VAL A 35 -9.28 8.80 -14.90
N SER A 36 -8.37 8.98 -15.86
CA SER A 36 -8.30 8.09 -17.03
C SER A 36 -7.99 6.64 -16.65
N ARG A 37 -8.39 5.68 -17.48
CA ARG A 37 -8.04 4.25 -17.29
C ARG A 37 -6.53 4.05 -17.17
N HIS A 38 -5.74 4.70 -18.03
CA HIS A 38 -4.28 4.67 -17.97
C HIS A 38 -3.74 5.18 -16.62
N THR A 39 -4.38 6.19 -16.03
CA THR A 39 -4.02 6.68 -14.69
C THR A 39 -4.33 5.62 -13.64
N ILE A 40 -5.52 5.00 -13.66
CA ILE A 40 -5.89 3.93 -12.72
C ILE A 40 -4.91 2.76 -12.82
N ASP A 41 -4.59 2.33 -14.04
CA ASP A 41 -3.67 1.22 -14.28
C ASP A 41 -2.26 1.56 -13.78
N SER A 42 -1.78 2.78 -14.00
CA SER A 42 -0.51 3.25 -13.45
C SER A 42 -0.48 3.22 -11.91
N TYR A 43 -1.56 3.63 -11.24
CA TYR A 43 -1.67 3.54 -9.78
C TYR A 43 -1.69 2.08 -9.32
N ARG A 44 -2.47 1.21 -9.99
CA ARG A 44 -2.52 -0.23 -9.71
C ARG A 44 -1.14 -0.87 -9.85
N ASP A 45 -0.40 -0.56 -10.91
CA ASP A 45 0.94 -1.07 -11.16
C ASP A 45 1.94 -0.62 -10.09
N CYS A 46 1.85 0.65 -9.66
CA CYS A 46 2.68 1.18 -8.58
C CYS A 46 2.40 0.46 -7.26
N LEU A 47 1.13 0.27 -6.89
CA LEU A 47 0.74 -0.44 -5.67
C LEU A 47 1.15 -1.92 -5.72
N ASN A 48 0.95 -2.57 -6.86
CA ASN A 48 1.39 -3.96 -7.08
C ASN A 48 2.90 -4.10 -6.96
N SER A 49 3.68 -3.10 -7.37
CA SER A 49 5.13 -3.15 -7.15
C SER A 49 5.49 -3.19 -5.67
N PHE A 50 4.81 -2.42 -4.82
CA PHE A 50 5.09 -2.44 -3.39
C PHE A 50 4.65 -3.77 -2.77
N ILE A 51 3.49 -4.29 -3.17
CA ILE A 51 3.02 -5.63 -2.78
C ILE A 51 4.02 -6.72 -3.17
N ASN A 52 4.56 -6.67 -4.38
CA ASN A 52 5.58 -7.63 -4.83
C ASN A 52 6.87 -7.49 -4.01
N TYR A 53 7.29 -6.26 -3.70
CA TYR A 53 8.44 -6.04 -2.82
C TYR A 53 8.24 -6.64 -1.43
N LEU A 54 7.06 -6.47 -0.83
CA LEU A 54 6.72 -7.06 0.46
C LEU A 54 6.79 -8.60 0.42
N ASP A 55 6.36 -9.21 -0.68
CA ASP A 55 6.36 -10.67 -0.89
C ASP A 55 7.78 -11.21 -1.13
N GLU A 56 8.50 -10.62 -2.08
CA GLU A 56 9.79 -11.10 -2.56
C GLU A 56 10.95 -10.78 -1.60
N VAL A 57 10.94 -9.58 -1.02
CA VAL A 57 12.05 -9.05 -0.21
C VAL A 57 11.67 -8.98 1.27
N GLY A 58 10.43 -8.58 1.56
CA GLY A 58 9.91 -8.52 2.93
C GLY A 58 9.47 -9.88 3.47
N HIS A 59 9.38 -10.92 2.63
CA HIS A 59 8.84 -12.25 2.96
C HIS A 59 7.46 -12.22 3.62
N VAL A 60 6.66 -11.21 3.28
CA VAL A 60 5.28 -11.05 3.74
C VAL A 60 4.35 -11.66 2.71
N SER A 61 3.72 -12.79 3.07
CA SER A 61 2.72 -13.41 2.20
C SER A 61 1.63 -12.41 1.82
N ARG A 62 1.23 -12.38 0.56
CA ARG A 62 0.09 -11.56 0.09
C ARG A 62 -1.19 -11.78 0.90
N LYS A 63 -1.38 -12.99 1.44
CA LYS A 63 -2.52 -13.36 2.29
C LYS A 63 -2.49 -12.75 3.70
N THR A 64 -1.42 -12.04 4.05
CA THR A 64 -1.22 -11.40 5.35
C THR A 64 -0.86 -9.91 5.24
N ILE A 65 -0.83 -9.35 4.03
CA ILE A 65 -0.55 -7.92 3.83
C ILE A 65 -1.70 -7.09 4.41
N SER A 66 -1.35 -6.07 5.19
CA SER A 66 -2.27 -5.12 5.81
C SER A 66 -1.66 -3.72 5.86
N PHE A 67 -2.40 -2.73 6.37
CA PHE A 67 -1.87 -1.37 6.56
C PHE A 67 -0.67 -1.30 7.51
N HIS A 68 -0.49 -2.28 8.40
CA HIS A 68 0.72 -2.38 9.23
C HIS A 68 2.01 -2.59 8.42
N ASN A 69 1.92 -2.99 7.15
CA ASN A 69 3.10 -3.08 6.29
C ASN A 69 3.52 -1.71 5.69
N PHE A 70 2.74 -0.65 5.91
CA PHE A 70 2.98 0.69 5.37
C PHE A 70 3.66 1.62 6.38
N GLU A 71 4.34 1.05 7.38
CA GLU A 71 5.16 1.80 8.32
C GLU A 71 6.31 2.55 7.63
N LYS A 72 6.69 3.71 8.18
CA LYS A 72 7.74 4.59 7.65
C LYS A 72 9.02 3.82 7.31
N GLU A 73 9.43 2.90 8.17
CA GLU A 73 10.66 2.13 7.96
C GLU A 73 10.56 1.20 6.74
N THR A 74 9.43 0.51 6.56
CA THR A 74 9.19 -0.35 5.41
C THR A 74 9.18 0.45 4.10
N LEU A 75 8.56 1.63 4.11
CA LEU A 75 8.53 2.53 2.97
C LEU A 75 9.92 3.07 2.61
N LYS A 76 10.75 3.41 3.61
CA LYS A 76 12.16 3.78 3.39
C LYS A 76 12.97 2.63 2.80
N ARG A 77 12.80 1.41 3.30
CA ARG A 77 13.48 0.23 2.75
C ARG A 77 13.04 -0.05 1.32
N TYR A 78 11.75 0.10 1.01
CA TYR A 78 11.26 -0.01 -0.37
C TYR A 78 11.87 1.05 -1.29
N GLN A 79 11.91 2.30 -0.84
CA GLN A 79 12.54 3.39 -1.61
C GLN A 79 14.02 3.12 -1.88
N SER A 80 14.77 2.66 -0.87
CA SER A 80 16.17 2.26 -1.03
C SER A 80 16.32 1.12 -2.04
N TRP A 81 15.52 0.06 -1.89
CA TRP A 81 15.57 -1.12 -2.76
C TRP A 81 15.29 -0.79 -4.22
N MET A 82 14.35 0.12 -4.50
CA MET A 82 14.08 0.58 -5.86
C MET A 82 15.30 1.23 -6.51
N VAL A 83 16.10 1.97 -5.73
CA VAL A 83 17.29 2.68 -6.22
C VAL A 83 18.50 1.74 -6.30
N THR A 84 18.77 0.98 -5.25
CA THR A 84 20.00 0.18 -5.13
C THR A 84 19.91 -1.13 -5.89
N GLU A 85 18.83 -1.89 -5.69
CA GLU A 85 18.71 -3.25 -6.24
C GLU A 85 18.02 -3.29 -7.60
N ARG A 86 17.11 -2.36 -7.85
CA ARG A 86 16.34 -2.30 -9.11
C ARG A 86 16.84 -1.23 -10.07
N SER A 87 17.76 -0.37 -9.62
CA SER A 87 18.33 0.74 -10.40
C SER A 87 17.27 1.58 -11.12
N LEU A 88 16.11 1.77 -10.49
CA LEU A 88 15.03 2.56 -11.07
C LEU A 88 15.39 4.04 -11.06
N ALA A 89 15.01 4.74 -12.12
CA ALA A 89 15.18 6.18 -12.19
C ALA A 89 14.41 6.88 -11.05
N PRO A 90 14.92 7.99 -10.48
CA PRO A 90 14.27 8.70 -9.38
C PRO A 90 12.80 9.08 -9.67
N LYS A 91 12.49 9.44 -10.93
CA LYS A 91 11.13 9.75 -11.37
C LYS A 91 10.17 8.56 -11.18
N THR A 92 10.62 7.35 -11.48
CA THR A 92 9.83 6.12 -11.34
C THR A 92 9.63 5.78 -9.85
N CYS A 93 10.67 5.93 -9.03
CA CYS A 93 10.56 5.75 -7.58
C CYS A 93 9.55 6.72 -6.97
N ASN A 94 9.64 8.01 -7.31
CA ASN A 94 8.73 9.04 -6.82
C ASN A 94 7.29 8.76 -7.24
N LEU A 95 7.05 8.35 -8.49
CA LEU A 95 5.72 7.98 -8.96
C LEU A 95 5.11 6.84 -8.12
N ARG A 96 5.91 5.81 -7.80
CA ARG A 96 5.47 4.68 -6.98
C ARG A 96 5.14 5.11 -5.55
N MET A 97 6.00 5.95 -4.95
CA MET A 97 5.76 6.52 -3.63
C MET A 97 4.51 7.41 -3.60
N THR A 98 4.26 8.21 -4.65
CA THR A 98 3.05 9.03 -4.77
C THR A 98 1.78 8.18 -4.84
N ALA A 99 1.79 7.05 -5.55
CA ALA A 99 0.64 6.15 -5.59
C ALA A 99 0.34 5.53 -4.20
N ILE A 100 1.38 5.12 -3.47
CA ILE A 100 1.24 4.65 -2.08
C ILE A 100 0.67 5.75 -1.19
N ARG A 101 1.19 6.97 -1.30
CA ARG A 101 0.70 8.13 -0.55
C ARG A 101 -0.78 8.35 -0.75
N ALA A 102 -1.21 8.37 -2.01
CA ALA A 102 -2.59 8.64 -2.35
C ALA A 102 -3.55 7.54 -1.85
N LEU A 103 -3.11 6.27 -1.83
CA LEU A 103 -3.88 5.20 -1.20
C LEU A 103 -4.00 5.41 0.32
N LEU A 104 -2.91 5.73 1.01
CA LEU A 104 -2.91 5.96 2.46
C LEU A 104 -3.74 7.19 2.85
N GLU A 105 -3.67 8.25 2.05
CA GLU A 105 -4.49 9.45 2.24
C GLU A 105 -5.98 9.12 2.11
N TYR A 106 -6.37 8.38 1.08
CA TYR A 106 -7.74 7.90 0.92
C TYR A 106 -8.18 7.03 2.12
N ALA A 107 -7.35 6.07 2.52
CA ALA A 107 -7.67 5.17 3.62
C ALA A 107 -7.78 5.91 4.98
N ALA A 108 -6.98 6.96 5.20
CA ALA A 108 -7.03 7.78 6.41
C ALA A 108 -8.30 8.65 6.51
N GLN A 109 -8.95 8.97 5.39
CA GLN A 109 -10.26 9.65 5.38
C GLN A 109 -11.39 8.71 5.84
N GLU A 110 -11.25 7.41 5.58
CA GLU A 110 -12.24 6.38 5.94
C GLU A 110 -12.01 5.82 7.35
N TYR A 111 -10.74 5.74 7.78
CA TYR A 111 -10.35 5.07 9.02
C TYR A 111 -9.32 5.89 9.81
N LEU A 112 -9.75 6.50 10.91
CA LEU A 112 -8.90 7.36 11.75
C LEU A 112 -7.62 6.68 12.25
N TRP A 113 -7.67 5.37 12.53
CA TRP A 113 -6.50 4.61 12.99
C TRP A 113 -5.42 4.44 11.92
N ILE A 114 -5.71 4.75 10.65
CA ILE A 114 -4.74 4.74 9.56
C ILE A 114 -3.92 6.03 9.48
N MET A 115 -4.42 7.13 10.08
CA MET A 115 -3.78 8.44 10.03
C MET A 115 -2.26 8.43 10.36
N PRO A 116 -1.77 7.69 11.38
CA PRO A 116 -0.33 7.62 11.65
C PRO A 116 0.48 7.06 10.47
N PHE A 117 -0.03 6.03 9.78
CA PHE A 117 0.66 5.49 8.60
C PHE A 117 0.70 6.51 7.46
N TYR A 118 -0.30 7.38 7.34
CA TYR A 118 -0.30 8.45 6.35
C TYR A 118 0.65 9.61 6.71
N THR A 119 0.62 10.09 7.96
CA THR A 119 1.40 11.26 8.39
C THR A 119 2.89 10.96 8.53
N ASP A 120 3.23 9.75 9.00
CA ASP A 120 4.60 9.42 9.36
C ASP A 120 5.42 8.89 8.17
N ALA A 121 4.74 8.48 7.08
CA ALA A 121 5.34 7.83 5.92
C ALA A 121 6.31 8.70 5.10
N TRP A 122 6.32 10.02 5.32
CA TRP A 122 7.05 11.00 4.49
C TRP A 122 8.15 11.73 5.26
#